data_AF-A0A150QJ62-F1
#
_entry.id   AF-A0A150QJ62-F1
#
_cell.length_a   1.000
_cell.length_b   1.000
_cell.length_c   1.000
_cell.angle_alpha   90.00
_cell.angle_beta   90.00
_cell.angle_gamma   90.00
#
_symmetry.space_group_name_H-M   'P 1'
#
loop_
_entity.id
_entity.type
_entity.pdbx_description
1 polymer ?
#
loop_
_entity_poly.entity_id
_entity_poly.type
_entity_poly.pdbx_seq_one_letter_code
_entity_poly.pdbx_strand_id
1 'polypeptide(L)'
;MSELENFSYLIPGELAGMAYPHAARALEELAELGFRSVVSLSRRAPPPEALGSLVHLHCPLADFTRIPSVDLLRAVAFLDRAPRPIAVHGEGGVGRTGVVLACRLVSLGSSAANAVAEVRRARPGSIDDPELEASVEEFEIFYRSDHDQATPAPFNFAPASALDRVVHGAERPGFGMAMWSASGIRSSIVPPPISAANPDPSDAPVEAWLGFMARQGVREVLCLLDEGELALHRIPLLGRYQREFLRVTHVPLEGGAIPTAESLERALAALRRAEAAAAPIVVHCASGDGRAGVVLAAWLRARHGLAPEAAIAAVREHARYFGARREPLKAGPAVRDLLASVPAQG
;
A
#
# COMPACT_ATOMS: atom_id res chain seq x y z
N MET A 1 -0.09 39.38 17.65
CA MET A 1 0.96 38.42 18.04
C MET A 1 0.60 37.11 17.37
N SER A 2 1.58 36.27 17.01
CA SER A 2 1.26 34.99 16.39
C SER A 2 0.53 34.10 17.39
N GLU A 3 -0.53 33.42 16.95
CA GLU A 3 -1.28 32.44 17.76
C GLU A 3 -0.72 31.02 17.57
N LEU A 4 0.38 30.88 16.81
CA LEU A 4 1.06 29.61 16.54
C LEU A 4 2.06 29.29 17.66
N GLU A 5 1.62 28.55 18.66
CA GLU A 5 2.49 28.11 19.76
C GLU A 5 3.46 27.00 19.32
N ASN A 6 4.70 27.05 19.84
CA ASN A 6 5.79 26.12 19.49
C ASN A 6 5.95 25.89 17.98
N PHE A 7 5.68 26.91 17.16
CA PHE A 7 5.75 26.79 15.71
C PHE A 7 7.18 26.95 15.20
N SER A 8 7.61 26.02 14.34
CA SER A 8 8.82 26.21 13.53
C SER A 8 8.84 25.25 12.34
N TYR A 9 9.51 25.66 11.26
CA TYR A 9 9.79 24.78 10.13
C TYR A 9 10.87 23.76 10.50
N LEU A 10 10.60 22.50 10.16
CA LEU A 10 11.64 21.46 10.06
C LEU A 10 12.29 21.50 8.68
N ILE A 11 11.47 21.57 7.64
CA ILE A 11 11.90 21.75 6.25
C ILE A 11 11.33 23.10 5.79
N PRO A 12 12.19 24.11 5.52
CA PRO A 12 11.74 25.45 5.16
C PRO A 12 10.73 25.45 4.01
N GLY A 13 9.57 26.05 4.23
CA GLY A 13 8.50 26.14 3.22
C GLY A 13 7.76 24.83 2.92
N GLU A 14 8.08 23.71 3.59
CA GLU A 14 7.47 22.41 3.29
C GLU A 14 6.81 21.73 4.49
N LEU A 15 7.48 21.72 5.64
CA LEU A 15 7.05 20.95 6.80
C LEU A 15 7.35 21.72 8.08
N ALA A 16 6.32 21.94 8.88
CA ALA A 16 6.43 22.60 10.18
C ALA A 16 5.79 21.77 11.30
N GLY A 17 6.27 21.97 12.52
CA GLY A 17 5.66 21.48 13.74
C GLY A 17 5.06 22.63 14.55
N MET A 18 3.99 22.37 15.30
CA MET A 18 3.41 23.32 16.26
C MET A 18 2.68 22.63 17.41
N ALA A 19 2.32 23.37 18.45
CA ALA A 19 1.40 22.92 19.49
C ALA A 19 -0.06 22.96 19.00
N TYR A 20 -0.98 22.44 19.82
CA TYR A 20 -2.39 22.38 19.45
C TYR A 20 -2.95 23.79 19.19
N PRO A 21 -3.62 24.04 18.05
CA PRO A 21 -4.21 25.35 17.75
C PRO A 21 -5.49 25.54 18.58
N HIS A 22 -5.33 26.08 19.79
CA HIS A 22 -6.44 26.31 20.72
C HIS A 22 -7.44 27.36 20.22
N ALA A 23 -6.95 28.37 19.50
CA ALA A 23 -7.78 29.40 18.88
C ALA A 23 -8.01 29.09 17.40
N ALA A 24 -9.23 29.37 16.90
CA ALA A 24 -9.54 29.25 15.47
C ALA A 24 -8.61 30.10 14.59
N ARG A 25 -8.18 31.27 15.11
CA ARG A 25 -7.24 32.18 14.45
C ARG A 25 -5.89 31.53 14.13
N ALA A 26 -5.44 30.54 14.90
CA ALA A 26 -4.18 29.84 14.62
C ALA A 26 -4.24 29.06 13.30
N LEU A 27 -5.39 28.46 12.97
CA LEU A 27 -5.55 27.75 11.69
C LEU A 27 -5.73 28.72 10.51
N GLU A 28 -6.40 29.85 10.74
CA GLU A 28 -6.44 30.94 9.76
C GLU A 28 -5.04 31.50 9.47
N GLU A 29 -4.24 31.72 10.50
CA GLU A 29 -2.86 32.18 10.37
C GLU A 29 -2.00 31.18 9.57
N LEU A 30 -2.16 29.86 9.78
CA LEU A 30 -1.52 28.86 8.92
C LEU A 30 -1.94 28.99 7.45
N ALA A 31 -3.23 29.16 7.18
CA ALA A 31 -3.74 29.33 5.83
C ALA A 31 -3.22 30.63 5.16
N GLU A 32 -3.14 31.72 5.91
CA GLU A 32 -2.55 33.00 5.49
C GLU A 32 -1.05 32.89 5.19
N LEU A 33 -0.33 32.05 5.94
CA LEU A 33 1.07 31.69 5.68
C LEU A 33 1.23 30.72 4.49
N GLY A 34 0.12 30.32 3.86
CA GLY A 34 0.11 29.50 2.65
C GLY A 34 0.16 28.00 2.91
N PHE A 35 0.01 27.53 4.16
CA PHE A 35 -0.11 26.10 4.42
C PHE A 35 -1.36 25.54 3.74
N ARG A 36 -1.21 24.33 3.20
CA ARG A 36 -2.30 23.65 2.47
C ARG A 36 -2.80 22.40 3.18
N SER A 37 -2.08 21.92 4.19
CA SER A 37 -2.48 20.73 4.93
C SER A 37 -2.07 20.79 6.39
N VAL A 38 -2.82 20.07 7.23
CA VAL A 38 -2.55 19.96 8.66
C VAL A 38 -2.77 18.53 9.16
N VAL A 39 -1.91 18.06 10.06
CA VAL A 39 -2.01 16.77 10.74
C VAL A 39 -2.19 17.00 12.23
N SER A 40 -3.31 16.51 12.78
CA SER A 40 -3.61 16.56 14.22
C SER A 40 -3.25 15.25 14.90
N LEU A 41 -2.27 15.27 15.80
CA LEU A 41 -1.87 14.13 16.63
C LEU A 41 -2.50 14.16 18.03
N SER A 42 -3.09 15.29 18.41
CA SER A 42 -3.80 15.51 19.67
C SER A 42 -5.04 14.62 19.79
N ARG A 43 -5.50 14.40 21.04
CA ARG A 43 -6.71 13.60 21.29
C ARG A 43 -7.93 14.22 20.63
N ARG A 44 -7.98 15.55 20.60
CA ARG A 44 -9.04 16.32 19.94
C ARG A 44 -8.54 16.82 18.60
N ALA A 45 -9.42 16.82 17.60
CA ALA A 45 -9.20 17.58 16.38
C ALA A 45 -9.69 19.02 16.57
N PRO A 46 -9.08 20.00 15.89
CA PRO A 46 -9.72 21.29 15.70
C PRO A 46 -11.10 21.10 15.04
N PRO A 47 -12.07 21.95 15.36
CA PRO A 47 -13.41 21.81 14.81
C PRO A 47 -13.40 22.05 13.28
N PRO A 48 -14.24 21.32 12.50
CA PRO A 48 -14.21 21.39 11.03
C PRO A 48 -14.34 22.80 10.46
N GLU A 49 -15.13 23.66 11.09
CA GLU A 49 -15.33 25.05 10.70
C GLU A 49 -14.05 25.90 10.76
N ALA A 50 -13.11 25.57 11.66
CA ALA A 50 -11.86 26.30 11.81
C ALA A 50 -10.77 25.84 10.83
N LEU A 51 -10.94 24.70 10.15
CA LEU A 51 -9.96 24.17 9.20
C LEU A 51 -9.96 24.92 7.85
N GLY A 52 -11.08 25.57 7.50
CA GLY A 52 -11.23 26.31 6.24
C GLY A 52 -10.87 25.45 5.02
N SER A 53 -9.87 25.88 4.25
CA SER A 53 -9.40 25.18 3.04
C SER A 53 -8.29 24.15 3.28
N LEU A 54 -7.86 23.93 4.53
CA LEU A 54 -6.76 23.01 4.84
C LEU A 54 -7.20 21.55 4.64
N VAL A 55 -6.39 20.79 3.91
CA VAL A 55 -6.56 19.33 3.88
C VAL A 55 -6.10 18.76 5.22
N HIS A 56 -7.03 18.11 5.93
CA HIS A 56 -6.81 17.71 7.31
C HIS A 56 -6.76 16.19 7.49
N LEU A 57 -5.77 15.72 8.24
CA LEU A 57 -5.76 14.38 8.82
C LEU A 57 -5.82 14.48 10.35
N HIS A 58 -6.84 13.90 10.98
CA HIS A 58 -6.83 13.62 12.41
C HIS A 58 -6.35 12.19 12.67
N CYS A 59 -5.26 12.06 13.42
CA CYS A 59 -4.60 10.80 13.74
C CYS A 59 -4.13 10.84 15.21
N PRO A 60 -5.05 10.69 16.18
CA PRO A 60 -4.72 10.87 17.59
C PRO A 60 -3.71 9.82 18.06
N LEU A 61 -2.50 10.25 18.41
CA LEU A 61 -1.46 9.39 18.98
C LEU A 61 -1.65 9.33 20.49
N ALA A 62 -2.71 8.67 20.95
CA ALA A 62 -3.18 8.73 22.34
C ALA A 62 -2.34 7.92 23.34
N ASP A 63 -1.60 6.90 22.89
CA ASP A 63 -0.98 5.92 23.77
C ASP A 63 0.56 5.98 23.74
N PHE A 64 1.18 5.98 24.92
CA PHE A 64 2.64 5.88 25.11
C PHE A 64 3.16 4.45 24.92
N THR A 65 2.28 3.50 24.58
CA THR A 65 2.68 2.11 24.35
C THR A 65 3.07 1.89 22.89
N ARG A 66 4.38 1.74 22.68
CA ARG A 66 5.06 1.16 21.51
C ARG A 66 4.67 1.77 20.14
N ILE A 67 5.41 2.79 19.75
CA ILE A 67 5.46 3.29 18.37
C ILE A 67 6.55 2.49 17.63
N PRO A 68 6.31 1.98 16.40
CA PRO A 68 5.36 2.50 15.40
C PRO A 68 3.92 2.01 15.56
N SER A 69 3.00 2.96 15.80
CA SER A 69 1.56 2.73 15.75
C SER A 69 1.03 2.87 14.33
N VAL A 70 -0.15 2.30 14.04
CA VAL A 70 -0.84 2.49 12.75
C VAL A 70 -1.05 3.97 12.46
N ASP A 71 -1.32 4.77 13.47
CA ASP A 71 -1.51 6.21 13.37
C ASP A 71 -0.21 6.95 13.00
N LEU A 72 0.96 6.51 13.51
CA LEU A 72 2.24 7.06 13.06
C LEU A 72 2.44 6.77 11.56
N LEU A 73 2.25 5.53 11.14
CA LEU A 73 2.42 5.14 9.73
C LEU A 73 1.47 5.93 8.82
N ARG A 74 0.21 6.10 9.24
CA ARG A 74 -0.80 6.87 8.52
C ARG A 74 -0.42 8.35 8.41
N ALA A 75 0.08 8.94 9.49
CA ALA A 75 0.55 10.32 9.51
C ALA A 75 1.71 10.51 8.53
N VAL A 76 2.75 9.67 8.59
CA VAL A 76 3.92 9.77 7.69
C VAL A 76 3.50 9.56 6.22
N ALA A 77 2.66 8.56 5.94
CA ALA A 77 2.15 8.32 4.58
C ALA A 77 1.29 9.48 4.06
N PHE A 78 0.61 10.23 4.93
CA PHE A 78 -0.12 11.44 4.54
C PHE A 78 0.84 12.59 4.25
N LEU A 79 1.88 12.79 5.08
CA LEU A 79 2.91 13.81 4.85
C LEU A 79 3.64 13.64 3.51
N ASP A 80 3.69 12.43 2.98
CA ASP A 80 4.30 12.16 1.69
C ASP A 80 3.50 12.73 0.50
N ARG A 81 2.17 12.54 0.53
CA ARG A 81 1.25 12.83 -0.59
C ARG A 81 0.48 14.13 -0.47
N ALA A 82 0.36 14.69 0.73
CA ALA A 82 -0.48 15.85 0.95
C ALA A 82 0.11 17.14 0.36
N PRO A 83 -0.72 18.11 -0.05
CA PRO A 83 -0.25 19.40 -0.53
C PRO A 83 0.63 20.12 0.51
N ARG A 84 1.89 20.36 0.17
CA ARG A 84 2.82 21.21 0.96
C ARG A 84 2.48 22.70 0.82
N PRO A 85 2.79 23.58 1.77
CA PRO A 85 3.38 23.32 3.09
C PRO A 85 2.40 22.62 4.04
N ILE A 86 2.92 21.72 4.89
CA ILE A 86 2.14 20.91 5.84
C ILE A 86 2.55 21.24 7.28
N ALA A 87 1.58 21.45 8.16
CA ALA A 87 1.81 21.62 9.59
C ALA A 87 1.42 20.34 10.34
N VAL A 88 2.28 19.88 11.25
CA VAL A 88 1.99 18.77 12.18
C VAL A 88 1.84 19.35 13.58
N HIS A 89 0.74 19.04 14.24
CA HIS A 89 0.57 19.45 15.63
C HIS A 89 0.22 18.28 16.55
N GLY A 90 0.57 18.45 17.81
CA GLY A 90 0.15 17.61 18.92
C GLY A 90 -0.08 18.51 20.13
N GLU A 91 -0.49 17.95 21.28
CA GLU A 91 -0.89 18.76 22.45
C GLU A 91 0.11 19.88 22.78
N GLY A 92 1.41 19.55 22.95
CA GLY A 92 2.46 20.55 23.21
C GLY A 92 3.40 20.82 22.02
N GLY A 93 3.25 20.12 20.89
CA GLY A 93 4.11 20.32 19.72
C GLY A 93 5.55 19.80 19.81
N VAL A 94 5.91 19.07 20.86
CA VAL A 94 7.31 18.68 21.17
C VAL A 94 7.53 17.16 21.05
N GLY A 95 6.87 16.35 21.89
CA GLY A 95 7.09 14.88 21.94
C GLY A 95 6.68 14.13 20.66
N ARG A 96 5.40 13.73 20.57
CA ARG A 96 4.86 12.97 19.41
C ARG A 96 4.96 13.73 18.09
N THR A 97 4.84 15.05 18.13
CA THR A 97 5.08 15.92 16.97
C THR A 97 6.51 15.73 16.47
N GLY A 98 7.50 15.76 17.38
CA GLY A 98 8.89 15.48 17.06
C GLY A 98 9.09 14.10 16.45
N VAL A 99 8.46 13.06 17.00
CA VAL A 99 8.54 11.68 16.46
C VAL A 99 8.02 11.61 15.02
N VAL A 100 6.84 12.18 14.73
CA VAL A 100 6.27 12.18 13.37
C VAL A 100 7.17 12.95 12.40
N LEU A 101 7.71 14.09 12.83
CA LEU A 101 8.65 14.89 12.05
C LEU A 101 9.95 14.13 11.76
N ALA A 102 10.52 13.44 12.76
CA ALA A 102 11.71 12.62 12.60
C ALA A 102 11.45 11.43 11.66
N CYS A 103 10.32 10.74 11.83
CA CYS A 103 9.92 9.63 10.95
C CYS A 103 9.72 10.11 9.50
N ARG A 104 9.26 11.35 9.28
CA ARG A 104 9.24 11.94 7.94
C ARG A 104 10.65 12.13 7.37
N LEU A 105 11.62 12.60 8.16
CA LEU A 105 13.01 12.69 7.69
C LEU A 105 13.62 11.31 7.40
N VAL A 106 13.30 10.30 8.21
CA VAL A 106 13.66 8.89 7.93
C VAL A 106 13.05 8.43 6.60
N SER A 107 11.79 8.79 6.33
CA SER A 107 11.13 8.48 5.06
C SER A 107 11.77 9.14 3.84
N LEU A 108 12.48 10.26 4.06
CA LEU A 108 13.26 10.97 3.04
C LEU A 108 14.70 10.46 2.93
N GLY A 109 15.07 9.40 3.65
CA GLY A 109 16.37 8.73 3.58
C GLY A 109 17.35 9.03 4.73
N SER A 110 16.97 9.81 5.74
CA SER A 110 17.81 9.99 6.94
C SER A 110 17.85 8.73 7.80
N SER A 111 18.90 8.56 8.61
CA SER A 111 18.86 7.61 9.74
C SER A 111 18.01 8.14 10.90
N ALA A 112 17.52 7.26 11.78
CA ALA A 112 16.77 7.70 12.97
C ALA A 112 17.60 8.68 13.80
N ALA A 113 18.87 8.35 14.06
CA ALA A 113 19.79 9.21 14.80
C ALA A 113 19.93 10.61 14.16
N ASN A 114 20.14 10.68 12.83
CA ASN A 114 20.25 11.96 12.13
C ASN A 114 18.93 12.73 12.11
N ALA A 115 17.82 12.03 11.92
CA ALA A 115 16.48 12.63 11.91
C ALA A 115 16.13 13.24 13.27
N VAL A 116 16.40 12.52 14.37
CA VAL A 116 16.20 13.00 15.74
C VAL A 116 17.08 14.22 16.02
N ALA A 117 18.37 14.15 15.64
CA ALA A 117 19.29 15.28 15.81
C ALA A 117 18.82 16.53 15.05
N GLU A 118 18.34 16.37 13.82
CA GLU A 118 17.85 17.47 13.00
C GLU A 118 16.56 18.08 13.55
N VAL A 119 15.63 17.24 14.03
CA VAL A 119 14.43 17.71 14.73
C VAL A 119 14.80 18.47 16.00
N ARG A 120 15.72 17.96 16.83
CA ARG A 120 16.19 18.66 18.04
C ARG A 120 16.87 20.00 17.72
N ARG A 121 17.58 20.08 16.59
CA ARG A 121 18.23 21.32 16.12
C ARG A 121 17.21 22.37 15.69
N ALA A 122 16.18 21.97 14.92
CA ALA A 122 15.12 22.87 14.46
C ALA A 122 14.07 23.18 15.55
N ARG A 123 13.94 22.28 16.53
CA ARG A 123 12.91 22.29 17.59
C ARG A 123 13.52 21.83 18.92
N PRO A 124 14.27 22.70 19.62
CA PRO A 124 14.89 22.37 20.90
C PRO A 124 13.87 21.80 21.89
N GLY A 125 14.24 20.71 22.57
CA GLY A 125 13.38 19.98 23.51
C GLY A 125 12.54 18.87 22.89
N SER A 126 12.50 18.72 21.57
CA SER A 126 11.76 17.61 20.92
C SER A 126 12.41 16.24 21.18
N ILE A 127 11.57 15.22 21.37
CA ILE A 127 12.02 13.82 21.57
C ILE A 127 13.01 13.74 22.75
N ASP A 128 12.63 14.26 23.91
CA ASP A 128 13.46 14.29 25.14
C ASP A 128 13.36 13.01 25.98
N ASP A 129 12.52 12.06 25.57
CA ASP A 129 12.30 10.76 26.20
C ASP A 129 12.97 9.64 25.38
N PRO A 130 13.81 8.77 25.99
CA PRO A 130 14.40 7.61 25.33
C PRO A 130 13.40 6.68 24.65
N GLU A 131 12.18 6.54 25.16
CA GLU A 131 11.14 5.71 24.53
C GLU A 131 10.66 6.32 23.20
N LEU A 132 10.61 7.66 23.11
CA LEU A 132 10.28 8.38 21.87
C LEU A 132 11.43 8.31 20.86
N GLU A 133 12.68 8.23 21.31
CA GLU A 133 13.84 8.01 20.43
C GLU A 133 13.86 6.59 19.88
N ALA A 134 13.68 5.58 20.74
CA ALA A 134 13.54 4.18 20.33
C ALA A 134 12.40 3.97 19.33
N SER A 135 11.32 4.74 19.47
CA SER A 135 10.21 4.74 18.52
C SER A 135 10.60 5.14 17.09
N VAL A 136 11.55 6.07 16.93
CA VAL A 136 12.05 6.49 15.61
C VAL A 136 13.00 5.43 15.06
N GLU A 137 13.80 4.77 15.91
CA GLU A 137 14.65 3.64 15.53
C GLU A 137 13.82 2.44 15.08
N GLU A 138 12.78 2.07 15.83
CA GLU A 138 11.83 1.02 15.44
C GLU A 138 11.11 1.37 14.14
N PHE A 139 10.73 2.64 13.94
CA PHE A 139 10.20 3.12 12.68
C PHE A 139 11.23 3.01 11.55
N GLU A 140 12.51 3.35 11.73
CA GLU A 140 13.54 3.19 10.70
C GLU A 140 13.72 1.73 10.31
N ILE A 141 13.79 0.82 11.28
CA ILE A 141 13.88 -0.62 11.03
C ILE A 141 12.64 -1.08 10.26
N PHE A 142 11.44 -0.75 10.74
CA PHE A 142 10.18 -1.08 10.07
C PHE A 142 10.16 -0.50 8.65
N TYR A 143 10.33 0.81 8.51
CA TYR A 143 10.20 1.56 7.27
C TYR A 143 11.24 1.15 6.24
N ARG A 144 12.48 0.81 6.63
CA ARG A 144 13.50 0.31 5.69
C ARG A 144 13.30 -1.16 5.33
N SER A 145 12.88 -1.99 6.28
CA SER A 145 12.42 -3.35 5.98
C SER A 145 11.21 -3.34 5.02
N ASP A 146 10.37 -2.31 5.14
CA ASP A 146 9.17 -2.01 4.34
C ASP A 146 9.43 -0.97 3.22
N HIS A 147 10.66 -0.55 2.94
CA HIS A 147 11.04 0.26 1.74
C HIS A 147 11.93 -0.53 0.80
N ASP A 148 12.48 -1.63 1.30
CA ASP A 148 12.57 -2.83 0.49
C ASP A 148 11.21 -3.42 0.09
N GLN A 149 10.12 -2.98 0.73
CA GLN A 149 8.75 -3.49 0.53
C GLN A 149 7.66 -2.40 0.69
N ALA A 150 7.60 -1.42 -0.20
CA ALA A 150 6.67 -0.26 -0.15
C ALA A 150 5.25 -0.59 0.39
N THR A 151 4.63 0.37 1.11
CA THR A 151 3.31 0.24 1.77
C THR A 151 2.37 -0.70 1.01
N PRO A 152 1.99 -1.87 1.58
CA PRO A 152 1.35 -2.92 0.79
C PRO A 152 0.11 -2.41 0.08
N ALA A 153 0.11 -2.50 -1.26
CA ALA A 153 -1.07 -2.28 -2.06
C ALA A 153 -2.20 -3.16 -1.50
N PRO A 154 -3.42 -2.62 -1.26
CA PRO A 154 -4.54 -3.46 -0.83
C PRO A 154 -4.71 -4.64 -1.78
N PHE A 155 -4.77 -5.86 -1.21
CA PHE A 155 -4.85 -7.11 -1.96
C PHE A 155 -3.74 -7.31 -2.99
N ASN A 156 -2.54 -6.76 -2.74
CA ASN A 156 -1.42 -6.81 -3.66
C ASN A 156 -1.79 -6.33 -5.08
N PHE A 157 -2.75 -5.40 -5.18
CA PHE A 157 -3.32 -4.95 -6.45
C PHE A 157 -2.45 -3.90 -7.13
N ALA A 158 -2.07 -4.15 -8.38
CA ALA A 158 -1.32 -3.19 -9.20
C ALA A 158 -1.50 -3.45 -10.70
N PRO A 159 -1.37 -2.44 -11.56
CA PRO A 159 -1.26 -2.64 -13.01
C PRO A 159 -0.09 -3.56 -13.37
N ALA A 160 -0.19 -4.25 -14.52
CA ALA A 160 0.87 -5.13 -15.00
C ALA A 160 2.18 -4.38 -15.27
N SER A 161 2.07 -3.18 -15.85
CA SER A 161 3.18 -2.26 -16.14
C SER A 161 2.66 -0.84 -16.36
N ALA A 162 3.58 0.12 -16.52
CA ALA A 162 3.22 1.49 -16.87
C ALA A 162 2.54 1.62 -18.25
N LEU A 163 2.63 0.57 -19.09
CA LEU A 163 2.02 0.50 -20.41
C LEU A 163 0.58 0.01 -20.36
N ASP A 164 0.14 -0.56 -19.24
CA ASP A 164 -1.15 -1.25 -19.12
C ASP A 164 -2.15 -0.44 -18.29
N ARG A 165 -3.30 -0.17 -18.90
CA ARG A 165 -4.47 0.43 -18.22
C ARG A 165 -5.60 -0.58 -17.97
N VAL A 166 -5.50 -1.76 -18.57
CA VAL A 166 -6.55 -2.80 -18.55
C VAL A 166 -6.13 -4.01 -17.71
N VAL A 167 -4.86 -4.43 -17.79
CA VAL A 167 -4.39 -5.65 -17.14
C VAL A 167 -3.77 -5.34 -15.77
N HIS A 168 -4.28 -6.00 -14.74
CA HIS A 168 -3.85 -5.84 -13.36
C HIS A 168 -3.50 -7.19 -12.73
N GLY A 169 -2.65 -7.20 -11.72
CA GLY A 169 -2.42 -8.36 -10.85
C GLY A 169 -2.98 -8.13 -9.45
N ALA A 170 -3.30 -9.20 -8.72
CA ALA A 170 -3.67 -9.16 -7.32
C ALA A 170 -3.39 -10.50 -6.61
N GLU A 171 -3.48 -10.52 -5.28
CA GLU A 171 -3.60 -11.76 -4.49
C GLU A 171 -5.04 -12.30 -4.49
N ARG A 172 -5.24 -13.58 -4.12
CA ARG A 172 -6.59 -14.13 -3.94
C ARG A 172 -7.29 -13.50 -2.74
N PRO A 173 -8.64 -13.51 -2.70
CA PRO A 173 -9.36 -13.16 -1.48
C PRO A 173 -8.88 -13.97 -0.28
N GLY A 174 -8.69 -13.29 0.86
CA GLY A 174 -8.27 -13.93 2.10
C GLY A 174 -6.81 -14.43 2.14
N PHE A 175 -5.95 -14.04 1.19
CA PHE A 175 -4.52 -14.39 1.25
C PHE A 175 -3.77 -13.59 2.34
N GLY A 176 -3.78 -12.25 2.25
CA GLY A 176 -3.10 -11.36 3.20
C GLY A 176 -4.00 -10.83 4.32
N MET A 177 -5.21 -11.37 4.48
CA MET A 177 -6.26 -10.78 5.32
C MET A 177 -6.12 -11.02 6.83
N ALA A 178 -4.94 -11.48 7.29
CA ALA A 178 -4.53 -11.26 8.67
C ALA A 178 -4.34 -9.75 9.01
N MET A 179 -4.44 -8.84 8.02
CA MET A 179 -4.15 -7.41 8.20
C MET A 179 -5.30 -6.43 7.88
N TRP A 180 -6.49 -6.89 7.48
CA TRP A 180 -7.56 -5.98 7.05
C TRP A 180 -8.94 -6.48 7.54
N SER A 181 -9.46 -5.93 8.63
CA SER A 181 -10.87 -6.17 9.00
C SER A 181 -11.80 -5.35 8.09
N ALA A 182 -13.02 -5.84 7.89
CA ALA A 182 -14.06 -5.29 7.02
C ALA A 182 -14.49 -3.84 7.34
N SER A 183 -13.97 -3.24 8.41
CA SER A 183 -14.19 -1.83 8.78
C SER A 183 -13.02 -0.90 8.40
N GLY A 184 -11.99 -1.41 7.72
CA GLY A 184 -10.77 -0.63 7.42
C GLY A 184 -9.92 -0.30 8.65
N ILE A 185 -10.16 -0.98 9.78
CA ILE A 185 -9.42 -0.86 11.05
C ILE A 185 -8.70 -2.18 11.30
N ARG A 186 -7.41 -2.16 11.63
CA ARG A 186 -6.73 -3.33 12.22
C ARG A 186 -7.34 -3.57 13.60
N SER A 187 -8.23 -4.55 13.73
CA SER A 187 -8.70 -4.97 15.05
C SER A 187 -7.54 -5.64 15.77
N SER A 188 -7.21 -5.13 16.96
CA SER A 188 -6.29 -5.70 17.93
C SER A 188 -6.80 -7.06 18.40
N ILE A 189 -6.62 -8.08 17.56
CA ILE A 189 -6.78 -9.48 17.93
C ILE A 189 -5.43 -10.11 17.60
N VAL A 190 -4.88 -10.77 18.62
CA VAL A 190 -3.68 -11.62 18.57
C VAL A 190 -3.56 -12.27 17.19
N PRO A 191 -2.39 -12.21 16.52
CA PRO A 191 -2.23 -12.86 15.24
C PRO A 191 -2.62 -14.34 15.41
N PRO A 192 -3.63 -14.86 14.69
CA PRO A 192 -3.77 -16.30 14.61
C PRO A 192 -2.46 -16.85 14.03
N PRO A 193 -2.04 -18.06 14.43
CA PRO A 193 -0.73 -18.58 14.09
C PRO A 193 -0.51 -18.50 12.58
N ILE A 194 0.71 -18.11 12.19
CA ILE A 194 1.19 -18.12 10.81
C ILE A 194 1.02 -19.54 10.28
N SER A 195 -0.10 -19.78 9.62
CA SER A 195 -0.39 -21.06 9.01
C SER A 195 -1.56 -20.89 8.08
N ALA A 196 -1.40 -21.41 6.85
CA ALA A 196 -2.49 -21.69 5.92
C ALA A 196 -3.57 -22.65 6.48
N ALA A 197 -3.51 -23.03 7.77
CA ALA A 197 -4.33 -24.08 8.37
C ALA A 197 -5.60 -23.62 9.10
N ASN A 198 -5.88 -22.33 9.29
CA ASN A 198 -7.14 -21.90 9.93
C ASN A 198 -7.73 -20.63 9.27
N PRO A 199 -8.52 -20.77 8.18
CA PRO A 199 -9.24 -19.67 7.57
C PRO A 199 -10.38 -19.14 8.45
N ASP A 200 -10.62 -17.82 8.39
CA ASP A 200 -11.77 -17.12 8.99
C ASP A 200 -13.09 -17.84 8.62
N PRO A 201 -14.00 -18.09 9.59
CA PRO A 201 -15.24 -18.83 9.35
C PRO A 201 -16.28 -18.10 8.48
N SER A 202 -16.05 -16.83 8.11
CA SER A 202 -17.00 -15.98 7.36
C SER A 202 -16.60 -15.71 5.89
N ASP A 203 -17.57 -15.31 5.07
CA ASP A 203 -17.34 -14.90 3.67
C ASP A 203 -16.74 -13.49 3.51
N ALA A 204 -16.52 -12.79 4.64
CA ALA A 204 -16.05 -11.41 4.67
C ALA A 204 -14.78 -11.16 3.85
N PRO A 205 -13.80 -12.09 3.76
CA PRO A 205 -12.64 -11.90 2.89
C PRO A 205 -12.93 -11.84 1.41
N VAL A 206 -13.89 -12.64 0.96
CA VAL A 206 -14.32 -12.65 -0.43
C VAL A 206 -15.08 -11.36 -0.74
N GLU A 207 -15.99 -10.95 0.15
CA GLU A 207 -16.76 -9.71 -0.01
C GLU A 207 -15.88 -8.45 -0.02
N ALA A 208 -14.89 -8.37 0.87
CA ALA A 208 -13.97 -7.24 0.93
C ALA A 208 -13.13 -7.12 -0.37
N TRP A 209 -12.65 -8.25 -0.88
CA TRP A 209 -11.88 -8.31 -2.12
C TRP A 209 -12.75 -7.92 -3.32
N LEU A 210 -13.96 -8.47 -3.44
CA LEU A 210 -14.90 -8.15 -4.51
C LEU A 210 -15.29 -6.67 -4.51
N GLY A 211 -15.63 -6.13 -3.33
CA GLY A 211 -15.96 -4.72 -3.18
C GLY A 211 -14.79 -3.80 -3.55
N PHE A 212 -13.56 -4.21 -3.25
CA PHE A 212 -12.38 -3.48 -3.70
C PHE A 212 -12.22 -3.52 -5.22
N MET A 213 -12.30 -4.70 -5.85
CA MET A 213 -12.17 -4.85 -7.30
C MET A 213 -13.24 -4.05 -8.06
N ALA A 214 -14.48 -4.05 -7.55
CA ALA A 214 -15.56 -3.25 -8.11
C ALA A 214 -15.27 -1.74 -8.06
N ARG A 215 -14.70 -1.24 -6.94
CA ARG A 215 -14.29 0.18 -6.81
C ARG A 215 -13.13 0.56 -7.74
N GLN A 216 -12.25 -0.39 -8.06
CA GLN A 216 -11.19 -0.19 -9.07
C GLN A 216 -11.73 -0.31 -10.50
N GLY A 217 -13.03 -0.61 -10.69
CA GLY A 217 -13.63 -0.75 -12.01
C GLY A 217 -13.27 -2.05 -12.73
N VAL A 218 -12.73 -3.04 -12.01
CA VAL A 218 -12.43 -4.37 -12.58
C VAL A 218 -13.73 -5.03 -13.04
N ARG A 219 -13.73 -5.49 -14.30
CA ARG A 219 -14.87 -6.11 -14.97
C ARG A 219 -14.67 -7.61 -15.16
N GLU A 220 -13.43 -8.07 -15.26
CA GLU A 220 -13.10 -9.46 -15.50
C GLU A 220 -12.06 -9.99 -14.53
N VAL A 221 -12.08 -11.30 -14.29
CA VAL A 221 -11.11 -11.99 -13.44
C VAL A 221 -10.51 -13.19 -14.16
N LEU A 222 -9.18 -13.30 -14.10
CA LEU A 222 -8.41 -14.48 -14.46
C LEU A 222 -7.89 -15.13 -13.18
N CYS A 223 -8.51 -16.24 -12.79
CA CYS A 223 -8.15 -17.02 -11.61
C CYS A 223 -7.15 -18.12 -12.00
N LEU A 224 -6.01 -18.15 -11.31
CA LEU A 224 -4.93 -19.13 -11.51
C LEU A 224 -4.85 -20.21 -10.43
N LEU A 225 -5.81 -20.23 -9.49
CA LEU A 225 -5.82 -21.19 -8.38
C LEU A 225 -6.08 -22.61 -8.89
N ASP A 226 -5.37 -23.59 -8.32
CA ASP A 226 -5.68 -25.00 -8.54
C ASP A 226 -6.88 -25.45 -7.67
N GLU A 227 -7.37 -26.67 -7.90
CA GLU A 227 -8.52 -27.23 -7.17
C GLU A 227 -8.27 -27.33 -5.67
N GLY A 228 -7.03 -27.60 -5.25
CA GLY A 228 -6.66 -27.69 -3.83
C GLY A 228 -6.75 -26.32 -3.16
N GLU A 229 -6.24 -25.28 -3.82
CA GLU A 229 -6.33 -23.89 -3.34
C GLU A 229 -7.77 -23.36 -3.35
N LEU A 230 -8.57 -23.73 -4.36
CA LEU A 230 -10.00 -23.39 -4.40
C LEU A 230 -10.78 -24.06 -3.27
N ALA A 231 -10.45 -25.31 -2.95
CA ALA A 231 -11.08 -26.05 -1.85
C ALA A 231 -10.79 -25.45 -0.46
N LEU A 232 -9.76 -24.61 -0.31
CA LEU A 232 -9.52 -23.86 0.93
C LEU A 232 -10.57 -22.77 1.19
N HIS A 233 -11.31 -22.35 0.16
CA HIS A 233 -12.39 -21.39 0.32
C HIS A 233 -13.66 -22.09 0.82
N ARG A 234 -14.29 -21.50 1.85
CA ARG A 234 -15.55 -22.02 2.42
C ARG A 234 -16.71 -21.95 1.45
N ILE A 235 -16.64 -21.02 0.48
CA ILE A 235 -17.63 -20.88 -0.59
C ILE A 235 -17.04 -21.27 -1.95
N PRO A 236 -17.87 -21.72 -2.91
CA PRO A 236 -17.45 -21.93 -4.29
C PRO A 236 -16.99 -20.61 -4.92
N LEU A 237 -15.69 -20.30 -4.84
CA LEU A 237 -15.14 -18.99 -5.21
C LEU A 237 -15.43 -18.65 -6.68
N LEU A 238 -15.26 -19.60 -7.59
CA LEU A 238 -15.56 -19.40 -9.00
C LEU A 238 -17.05 -19.11 -9.24
N GLY A 239 -17.94 -19.79 -8.52
CA GLY A 239 -19.37 -19.53 -8.57
C GLY A 239 -19.75 -18.17 -7.96
N ARG A 240 -18.98 -17.67 -6.99
CA ARG A 240 -19.10 -16.28 -6.52
C ARG A 240 -18.63 -15.30 -7.59
N TYR A 241 -17.47 -15.52 -8.20
CA TYR A 241 -16.96 -14.65 -9.27
C TYR A 241 -17.91 -14.57 -10.48
N GLN A 242 -18.53 -15.68 -10.87
CA GLN A 242 -19.48 -15.72 -11.99
C GLN A 242 -20.71 -14.83 -11.78
N ARG A 243 -21.04 -14.48 -10.53
CA ARG A 243 -22.14 -13.59 -10.19
C ARG A 243 -21.74 -12.10 -10.18
N GLU A 244 -20.45 -11.81 -10.00
CA GLU A 244 -19.96 -10.44 -9.75
C GLU A 244 -19.18 -9.84 -10.92
N PHE A 245 -18.46 -10.68 -11.68
CA PHE A 245 -17.67 -10.25 -12.83
C PHE A 245 -18.44 -10.48 -14.13
N LEU A 246 -18.22 -9.59 -15.10
CA LEU A 246 -18.73 -9.76 -16.47
C LEU A 246 -18.20 -11.04 -17.10
N ARG A 247 -16.95 -11.41 -16.77
CA ARG A 247 -16.38 -12.68 -17.18
C ARG A 247 -15.37 -13.22 -16.18
N VAL A 248 -15.42 -14.54 -16.02
CA VAL A 248 -14.48 -15.33 -15.23
C VAL A 248 -13.74 -16.25 -16.18
N THR A 249 -12.41 -16.18 -16.18
CA THR A 249 -11.56 -17.19 -16.82
C THR A 249 -10.81 -17.93 -15.72
N HIS A 250 -10.86 -19.26 -15.74
CA HIS A 250 -10.10 -20.11 -14.82
C HIS A 250 -9.06 -20.91 -15.61
N VAL A 251 -7.80 -20.76 -15.22
CA VAL A 251 -6.65 -21.50 -15.76
C VAL A 251 -5.89 -22.06 -14.56
N PRO A 252 -6.19 -23.29 -14.11
CA PRO A 252 -5.59 -23.84 -12.91
C PRO A 252 -4.09 -24.05 -13.12
N LEU A 253 -3.29 -23.57 -12.17
CA LEU A 253 -1.85 -23.74 -12.14
C LEU A 253 -1.47 -24.19 -10.73
N GLU A 254 -0.75 -25.30 -10.58
CA GLU A 254 -0.32 -25.76 -9.25
C GLU A 254 0.55 -24.71 -8.53
N GLY A 255 0.44 -24.65 -7.21
CA GLY A 255 1.23 -23.75 -6.37
C GLY A 255 2.74 -23.79 -6.64
N GLY A 256 3.27 -22.71 -7.23
CA GLY A 256 4.70 -22.57 -7.54
C GLY A 256 5.12 -23.14 -8.90
N ALA A 257 4.20 -23.75 -9.64
CA ALA A 257 4.48 -24.28 -10.97
C ALA A 257 4.63 -23.17 -12.03
N ILE A 258 5.44 -23.49 -13.04
CA ILE A 258 5.56 -22.72 -14.27
C ILE A 258 4.38 -23.11 -15.18
N PRO A 259 3.64 -22.16 -15.79
CA PRO A 259 2.57 -22.49 -16.73
C PRO A 259 3.09 -23.30 -17.92
N THR A 260 2.32 -24.31 -18.35
CA THR A 260 2.54 -24.95 -19.65
C THR A 260 2.25 -23.97 -20.78
N ALA A 261 2.77 -24.23 -21.98
CA ALA A 261 2.49 -23.39 -23.16
C ALA A 261 0.98 -23.25 -23.42
N GLU A 262 0.21 -24.33 -23.25
CA GLU A 262 -1.24 -24.32 -23.41
C GLU A 262 -1.93 -23.46 -22.36
N SER A 263 -1.60 -23.64 -21.07
CA SER A 263 -2.19 -22.84 -19.99
C SER A 263 -1.81 -21.37 -20.12
N LEU A 264 -0.57 -21.07 -20.51
CA LEU A 264 -0.13 -19.71 -20.76
C LEU A 264 -0.89 -19.07 -21.91
N GLU A 265 -1.07 -19.77 -23.03
CA GLU A 265 -1.80 -19.25 -24.17
C GLU A 265 -3.28 -19.00 -23.83
N ARG A 266 -3.91 -19.88 -23.05
CA ARG A 266 -5.27 -19.64 -22.52
C ARG A 266 -5.34 -18.37 -21.66
N ALA A 267 -4.35 -18.15 -20.81
CA ALA A 267 -4.26 -16.94 -19.99
C ALA A 267 -4.08 -15.69 -20.86
N LEU A 268 -3.14 -15.70 -21.81
CA LEU A 268 -2.88 -14.59 -22.73
C LEU A 268 -4.09 -14.28 -23.62
N ALA A 269 -4.83 -15.30 -24.08
CA ALA A 269 -6.06 -15.12 -24.84
C ALA A 269 -7.13 -14.38 -24.03
N ALA A 270 -7.24 -14.66 -22.73
CA ALA A 270 -8.14 -13.93 -21.85
C ALA A 270 -7.74 -12.45 -21.72
N LEU A 271 -6.44 -12.16 -21.59
CA LEU A 271 -5.92 -10.79 -21.50
C LEU A 271 -6.12 -10.01 -22.80
N ARG A 272 -5.81 -10.60 -23.96
CA ARG A 272 -6.06 -9.98 -25.28
C ARG A 272 -7.53 -9.63 -25.47
N ARG A 273 -8.43 -10.53 -25.06
CA ARG A 273 -9.88 -10.31 -25.15
C ARG A 273 -10.33 -9.17 -24.22
N ALA A 274 -9.83 -9.12 -22.99
CA ALA A 274 -10.13 -8.05 -22.05
C ALA A 274 -9.62 -6.68 -22.56
N GLU A 275 -8.40 -6.64 -23.11
CA GLU A 275 -7.86 -5.43 -23.75
C GLU A 275 -8.71 -4.98 -24.94
N ALA A 276 -9.06 -5.88 -25.85
CA ALA A 276 -9.89 -5.58 -27.02
C ALA A 276 -11.28 -5.04 -26.65
N ALA A 277 -11.83 -5.49 -25.52
CA ALA A 277 -13.12 -5.02 -24.99
C ALA A 277 -12.99 -3.76 -24.10
N ALA A 278 -11.77 -3.24 -23.89
CA ALA A 278 -11.46 -2.20 -22.91
C ALA A 278 -12.06 -2.51 -21.51
N ALA A 279 -12.08 -3.79 -21.12
CA ALA A 279 -12.67 -4.28 -19.89
C ALA A 279 -11.54 -4.60 -18.89
N PRO A 280 -11.34 -3.79 -17.83
CA PRO A 280 -10.26 -4.03 -16.87
C PRO A 280 -10.33 -5.43 -16.26
N ILE A 281 -9.22 -6.15 -16.34
CA ILE A 281 -9.08 -7.53 -15.90
C ILE A 281 -8.05 -7.62 -14.78
N VAL A 282 -8.37 -8.43 -13.75
CA VAL A 282 -7.43 -8.77 -12.69
C VAL A 282 -6.97 -10.23 -12.81
N VAL A 283 -5.67 -10.45 -12.80
CA VAL A 283 -5.02 -11.77 -12.74
C VAL A 283 -4.62 -12.05 -11.31
N HIS A 284 -5.06 -13.16 -10.73
CA HIS A 284 -4.62 -13.54 -9.38
C HIS A 284 -4.27 -15.02 -9.29
N CYS A 285 -3.29 -15.33 -8.42
CA CYS A 285 -3.03 -16.66 -7.89
C CYS A 285 -3.23 -16.62 -6.37
N ALA A 286 -2.51 -17.40 -5.57
CA ALA A 286 -2.57 -17.26 -4.11
C ALA A 286 -2.05 -15.90 -3.65
N SER A 287 -0.74 -15.66 -3.73
CA SER A 287 -0.12 -14.42 -3.27
C SER A 287 -0.16 -13.27 -4.26
N GLY A 288 -0.56 -13.52 -5.51
CA GLY A 288 -0.45 -12.55 -6.60
C GLY A 288 0.98 -12.28 -7.06
N ASP A 289 1.95 -13.05 -6.59
CA ASP A 289 3.38 -12.76 -6.75
C ASP A 289 4.03 -13.59 -7.88
N GLY A 290 4.11 -14.91 -7.70
CA GLY A 290 4.79 -15.83 -8.62
C GLY A 290 4.04 -16.09 -9.91
N ARG A 291 3.05 -17.01 -9.90
CA ARG A 291 2.27 -17.41 -11.09
C ARG A 291 1.62 -16.23 -11.81
N ALA A 292 1.02 -15.31 -11.06
CA ALA A 292 0.46 -14.08 -11.62
C ALA A 292 1.57 -13.23 -12.27
N GLY A 293 2.72 -13.06 -11.61
CA GLY A 293 3.88 -12.38 -12.18
C GLY A 293 4.35 -13.00 -13.50
N VAL A 294 4.41 -14.34 -13.61
CA VAL A 294 4.78 -15.04 -14.85
C VAL A 294 3.80 -14.72 -15.99
N VAL A 295 2.50 -14.80 -15.73
CA VAL A 295 1.46 -14.48 -16.74
C VAL A 295 1.54 -13.00 -17.15
N LEU A 296 1.74 -12.08 -16.20
CA LEU A 296 1.88 -10.65 -16.48
C LEU A 296 3.16 -10.35 -17.28
N ALA A 297 4.28 -11.00 -16.97
CA ALA A 297 5.52 -10.84 -17.75
C ALA A 297 5.37 -11.39 -19.18
N ALA A 298 4.69 -12.54 -19.33
CA ALA A 298 4.36 -13.10 -20.64
C ALA A 298 3.44 -12.16 -21.43
N TRP A 299 2.49 -11.50 -20.76
CA TRP A 299 1.65 -10.48 -21.37
C TRP A 299 2.48 -9.32 -21.92
N LEU A 300 3.40 -8.76 -21.12
CA LEU A 300 4.24 -7.64 -21.59
C LEU A 300 5.09 -8.02 -22.80
N ARG A 301 5.59 -9.25 -22.83
CA ARG A 301 6.29 -9.77 -24.00
C ARG A 301 5.37 -9.92 -25.21
N ALA A 302 4.24 -10.60 -25.03
CA ALA A 302 3.32 -10.88 -26.12
C ALA A 302 2.74 -9.60 -26.72
N ARG A 303 2.40 -8.63 -25.89
CA ARG A 303 1.66 -7.43 -26.28
C ARG A 303 2.54 -6.23 -26.61
N HIS A 304 3.64 -6.04 -25.87
CA HIS A 304 4.50 -4.86 -25.98
C HIS A 304 5.89 -5.20 -26.52
N GLY A 305 6.16 -6.47 -26.84
CA GLY A 305 7.40 -6.91 -27.49
C GLY A 305 8.64 -6.91 -26.59
N LEU A 306 8.46 -6.83 -25.27
CA LEU A 306 9.60 -6.78 -24.33
C LEU A 306 10.42 -8.08 -24.39
N ALA A 307 11.74 -7.92 -24.30
CA ALA A 307 12.64 -9.04 -24.05
C ALA A 307 12.32 -9.67 -22.67
N PRO A 308 12.55 -10.98 -22.46
CA PRO A 308 12.17 -11.68 -21.24
C PRO A 308 12.63 -10.98 -19.94
N GLU A 309 13.88 -10.54 -19.88
CA GLU A 309 14.41 -9.83 -18.70
C GLU A 309 13.78 -8.46 -18.50
N ALA A 310 13.54 -7.73 -19.59
CA ALA A 310 12.87 -6.44 -19.52
C ALA A 310 11.41 -6.59 -19.06
N ALA A 311 10.71 -7.63 -19.51
CA ALA A 311 9.34 -7.93 -19.07
C ALA A 311 9.29 -8.29 -17.57
N ILE A 312 10.22 -9.13 -17.10
CA ILE A 312 10.34 -9.46 -15.67
C ILE A 312 10.62 -8.20 -14.86
N ALA A 313 11.62 -7.41 -15.26
CA ALA A 313 11.98 -6.17 -14.56
C ALA A 313 10.81 -5.19 -14.50
N ALA A 314 10.14 -4.95 -15.64
CA ALA A 314 9.01 -4.03 -15.73
C ALA A 314 7.86 -4.41 -14.79
N VAL A 315 7.47 -5.70 -14.73
CA VAL A 315 6.42 -6.16 -13.81
C VAL A 315 6.84 -5.98 -12.35
N ARG A 316 8.10 -6.30 -12.00
CA ARG A 316 8.63 -6.19 -10.64
C ARG A 316 8.68 -4.74 -10.16
N GLU A 317 9.31 -3.89 -10.95
CA GLU A 317 9.52 -2.47 -10.65
C GLU A 317 8.19 -1.73 -10.56
N HIS A 318 7.28 -1.98 -11.51
CA HIS A 318 5.99 -1.31 -11.53
C HIS A 318 5.10 -1.76 -10.37
N ALA A 319 5.07 -3.05 -10.03
CA ALA A 319 4.38 -3.51 -8.84
C ALA A 319 4.94 -2.85 -7.57
N ARG A 320 6.28 -2.80 -7.42
CA ARG A 320 6.94 -2.18 -6.27
C ARG A 320 6.58 -0.69 -6.13
N TYR A 321 6.47 0.03 -7.25
CA TYR A 321 6.02 1.43 -7.26
C TYR A 321 4.63 1.61 -6.63
N PHE A 322 3.72 0.64 -6.81
CA PHE A 322 2.38 0.66 -6.22
C PHE A 322 2.29 0.05 -4.82
N GLY A 323 3.41 -0.43 -4.25
CA GLY A 323 3.39 -1.20 -3.00
C GLY A 323 2.94 -2.66 -3.17
N ALA A 324 2.85 -3.13 -4.41
CA ALA A 324 2.59 -4.52 -4.72
C ALA A 324 3.90 -5.30 -4.92
N ARG A 325 3.82 -6.63 -4.87
CA ARG A 325 4.94 -7.53 -5.17
C ARG A 325 4.59 -8.44 -6.32
N ARG A 326 5.52 -8.51 -7.28
CA ARG A 326 5.56 -9.50 -8.34
C ARG A 326 6.97 -10.05 -8.40
N GLU A 327 7.10 -11.35 -8.56
CA GLU A 327 8.38 -12.04 -8.61
C GLU A 327 8.19 -13.28 -9.49
N PRO A 328 8.18 -13.10 -10.82
CA PRO A 328 8.01 -14.20 -11.76
C PRO A 328 9.00 -15.34 -11.53
N LEU A 329 10.23 -15.02 -11.11
CA LEU A 329 11.30 -15.99 -10.89
C LEU A 329 11.10 -16.88 -9.64
N LYS A 330 10.08 -16.63 -8.81
CA LYS A 330 9.68 -17.57 -7.75
C LYS A 330 9.24 -18.93 -8.29
N ALA A 331 8.76 -18.98 -9.52
CA ALA A 331 8.43 -20.25 -10.19
C ALA A 331 9.67 -20.99 -10.72
N GLY A 332 10.87 -20.39 -10.61
CA GLY A 332 12.14 -20.99 -11.01
C GLY A 332 12.79 -20.31 -12.23
N PRO A 333 14.05 -20.64 -12.53
CA PRO A 333 14.81 -20.00 -13.61
C PRO A 333 14.26 -20.29 -15.01
N ALA A 334 13.55 -21.41 -15.20
CA ALA A 334 12.98 -21.82 -16.49
C ALA A 334 11.87 -20.87 -17.00
N VAL A 335 11.40 -19.94 -16.15
CA VAL A 335 10.51 -18.84 -16.57
C VAL A 335 11.14 -18.02 -17.69
N ARG A 336 12.46 -17.84 -17.71
CA ARG A 336 13.15 -17.10 -18.78
C ARG A 336 12.97 -17.76 -20.15
N ASP A 337 13.13 -19.08 -20.19
CA ASP A 337 13.00 -19.87 -21.42
C ASP A 337 11.54 -19.90 -21.88
N LEU A 338 10.61 -20.05 -20.93
CA LEU A 338 9.17 -19.95 -21.22
C LEU A 338 8.84 -18.60 -21.84
N LEU A 339 9.27 -17.49 -21.21
CA LEU A 339 9.04 -16.15 -21.74
C LEU A 339 9.70 -16.01 -23.12
N ALA A 340 10.95 -16.44 -23.32
CA ALA A 340 11.60 -16.38 -24.62
C ALA A 340 10.79 -17.08 -25.74
N SER A 341 10.11 -18.18 -25.41
CA SER A 341 9.23 -18.92 -26.33
C SER A 341 7.91 -18.21 -26.68
N VAL A 342 7.48 -17.22 -25.88
CA VAL A 342 6.28 -16.43 -26.17
C VAL A 342 6.54 -15.54 -27.38
N PRO A 343 5.71 -15.59 -28.44
CA PRO A 343 5.84 -14.70 -29.59
C PRO A 343 5.61 -13.25 -29.18
N ALA A 344 6.55 -12.36 -29.48
CA ALA A 344 6.33 -10.92 -29.40
C ALA A 344 5.47 -10.47 -30.58
N GLN A 345 4.41 -9.69 -30.33
CA GLN A 345 3.77 -8.95 -31.42
C GLN A 345 4.80 -7.96 -32.01
N GLY A 346 4.98 -8.03 -33.33
CA GLY A 346 5.74 -7.06 -34.12
C GLY A 346 4.90 -5.86 -34.48
#